data_AF-A0A7S2WGP2-F1
#
_entry.id   AF-A0A7S2WGP2-F1
#
_cell.length_a   1.000
_cell.length_b   1.000
_cell.length_c   1.000
_cell.angle_alpha   90.00
_cell.angle_beta   90.00
_cell.angle_gamma   90.00
#
_symmetry.space_group_name_H-M   'P 1'
#
loop_
_entity.id
_entity.type
_entity.pdbx_description
1 polymer ?
#
loop_
_entity_poly.entity_id
_entity_poly.type
_entity_poly.pdbx_seq_one_letter_code
_entity_poly.pdbx_strand_id
1 'polypeptide(L)'
;GNKEEGPLRNLTEIVSVLEEARDGGVISNRALDWAIETFTVLGKAEAKTHGASLETVHFHEVGAIDSIVDIVGTIVALVDCYSCGSVSCSALPLGNGTVWTQHGLLPVPAFATLQLLTDMPCCTGPIAATPITGELVTPTAAA
;
A
#
# COMPACT_ATOMS: atom_id res chain seq x y z
N GLY A 1 2.08 1.28 17.70
CA GLY A 1 1.78 -0.08 18.17
C GLY A 1 2.71 -1.02 17.45
N ASN A 2 3.26 -2.02 18.12
CA ASN A 2 4.02 -3.08 17.43
C ASN A 2 3.06 -3.79 16.48
N LYS A 3 3.23 -3.59 15.16
CA LYS A 3 2.66 -4.49 14.15
C LYS A 3 3.25 -5.87 14.45
N GLU A 4 2.40 -6.86 14.67
CA GLU A 4 2.86 -8.25 14.82
C GLU A 4 3.56 -8.67 13.51
N GLU A 5 4.78 -9.21 13.63
CA GLU A 5 5.58 -9.63 12.49
C GLU A 5 5.00 -10.92 11.91
N GLY A 6 4.17 -10.78 10.87
CA GLY A 6 3.80 -11.87 9.99
C GLY A 6 4.97 -12.32 9.10
N PRO A 7 4.88 -13.49 8.45
CA PRO A 7 5.92 -13.94 7.53
C PRO A 7 6.15 -12.91 6.43
N LEU A 8 7.42 -12.64 6.11
CA LEU A 8 7.82 -11.76 5.01
C LEU A 8 7.39 -12.38 3.68
N ARG A 9 6.35 -11.81 3.07
CA ARG A 9 5.87 -12.24 1.76
C ARG A 9 6.52 -11.43 0.64
N ASN A 10 6.81 -12.09 -0.47
CA ASN A 10 7.13 -11.43 -1.74
C ASN A 10 5.86 -11.28 -2.61
N LEU A 11 5.99 -10.58 -3.74
CA LEU A 11 4.88 -10.38 -4.67
C LEU A 11 4.33 -11.71 -5.22
N THR A 12 5.18 -12.67 -5.54
CA THR A 12 4.79 -13.97 -6.09
C THR A 12 3.87 -14.73 -5.15
N GLU A 13 4.18 -14.73 -3.85
CA GLU A 13 3.36 -15.39 -2.83
C GLU A 13 2.00 -14.72 -2.70
N ILE A 14 1.94 -13.38 -2.71
CA ILE A 14 0.67 -12.65 -2.63
C ILE A 14 -0.18 -12.91 -3.88
N VAL A 15 0.41 -12.84 -5.08
CA VAL A 15 -0.30 -13.12 -6.34
C VAL A 15 -0.83 -14.55 -6.35
N SER A 16 -0.07 -15.52 -5.84
CA SER A 16 -0.52 -16.92 -5.76
C SER A 16 -1.77 -17.06 -4.89
N VAL A 17 -1.81 -16.39 -3.72
CA VAL A 17 -2.99 -16.36 -2.85
C VAL A 17 -4.20 -15.71 -3.54
N LEU A 18 -3.99 -14.64 -4.30
CA LEU A 18 -5.07 -13.96 -5.03
C LEU A 18 -5.59 -14.80 -6.20
N GLU A 19 -4.73 -15.55 -6.88
CA GLU A 19 -5.12 -16.50 -7.93
C GLU A 19 -5.88 -17.70 -7.35
N GLU A 20 -5.47 -18.24 -6.20
CA GLU A 20 -6.25 -19.27 -5.49
C GLU A 20 -7.65 -18.76 -5.09
N ALA A 21 -7.75 -17.49 -4.67
CA ALA A 21 -9.04 -16.87 -4.35
C ALA A 21 -9.94 -16.72 -5.60
N ARG A 22 -9.34 -16.60 -6.79
CA ARG A 22 -10.06 -16.55 -8.08
C ARG A 22 -10.85 -17.82 -8.32
N ASP A 23 -10.24 -18.98 -8.07
CA ASP A 23 -10.88 -20.28 -8.22
C ASP A 23 -12.05 -20.49 -7.25
N GLY A 24 -12.02 -19.80 -6.10
CA GLY A 24 -13.09 -19.83 -5.10
C GLY A 24 -14.36 -19.10 -5.52
N GLY A 25 -14.30 -18.18 -6.49
CA GLY A 25 -15.46 -17.46 -7.03
C GLY A 25 -16.18 -16.52 -6.05
N VAL A 26 -15.59 -16.22 -4.89
CA VAL A 26 -16.16 -15.33 -3.87
C VAL A 26 -15.87 -13.87 -4.19
N ILE A 27 -14.66 -13.58 -4.68
CA ILE A 27 -14.22 -12.24 -5.07
C ILE A 27 -14.26 -12.15 -6.59
N SER A 28 -14.74 -11.04 -7.15
CA SER A 28 -14.80 -10.92 -8.61
C SER A 28 -13.39 -10.86 -9.24
N ASN A 29 -13.26 -11.38 -10.46
CA ASN A 29 -12.00 -11.29 -11.21
C ASN A 29 -11.50 -9.85 -11.31
N ARG A 30 -12.41 -8.89 -11.49
CA ARG A 30 -12.06 -7.46 -11.57
C ARG A 30 -11.44 -6.95 -10.27
N ALA A 31 -12.00 -7.32 -9.11
CA ALA A 31 -11.43 -6.94 -7.82
C ALA A 31 -10.06 -7.58 -7.61
N LEU A 32 -9.87 -8.84 -8.01
CA LEU A 32 -8.58 -9.52 -7.95
C LEU A 32 -7.54 -8.89 -8.89
N ASP A 33 -7.93 -8.51 -10.10
CA ASP A 33 -7.06 -7.84 -11.06
C ASP A 33 -6.54 -6.51 -10.49
N TRP A 34 -7.43 -5.71 -9.90
CA TRP A 34 -7.05 -4.46 -9.23
C TRP A 34 -6.12 -4.71 -8.04
N ALA A 35 -6.39 -5.74 -7.23
CA ALA A 35 -5.52 -6.07 -6.10
C ALA A 35 -4.11 -6.47 -6.56
N ILE A 36 -4.00 -7.31 -7.59
CA ILE A 36 -2.71 -7.71 -8.18
C ILE A 36 -1.97 -6.49 -8.73
N GLU A 37 -2.67 -5.56 -9.38
CA GLU A 37 -2.09 -4.32 -9.89
C GLU A 37 -1.54 -3.44 -8.75
N THR A 38 -2.33 -3.22 -7.70
CA THR A 38 -1.90 -2.45 -6.51
C THR A 38 -0.67 -3.07 -5.85
N PHE A 39 -0.63 -4.39 -5.65
CA PHE A 39 0.56 -5.07 -5.11
C PHE A 39 1.77 -4.98 -6.04
N THR A 40 1.55 -5.01 -7.36
CA THR A 40 2.63 -4.84 -8.33
C THR A 40 3.23 -3.44 -8.25
N VAL A 41 2.39 -2.41 -8.06
CA VAL A 41 2.83 -1.02 -7.86
C VAL A 41 3.63 -0.88 -6.55
N LEU A 42 3.13 -1.46 -5.45
CA LEU A 42 3.86 -1.53 -4.17
C LEU A 42 5.21 -2.25 -4.32
N GLY A 43 5.23 -3.40 -4.99
CA GLY A 43 6.43 -4.19 -5.22
C GLY A 43 7.50 -3.40 -5.98
N LYS A 44 7.10 -2.60 -6.97
CA LYS A 44 8.03 -1.72 -7.70
C LYS A 44 8.60 -0.60 -6.82
N ALA A 45 7.77 0.00 -5.96
CA ALA A 45 8.21 1.04 -5.03
C ALA A 45 9.20 0.49 -3.99
N GLU A 46 8.93 -0.71 -3.47
CA GLU A 46 9.79 -1.41 -2.52
C GLU A 46 11.10 -1.87 -3.19
N ALA A 47 11.02 -2.48 -4.38
CA ALA A 47 12.19 -2.91 -5.13
C ALA A 47 13.14 -1.73 -5.39
N LYS A 48 12.59 -0.57 -5.75
CA LYS A 48 13.38 0.67 -5.95
C LYS A 48 13.97 1.20 -4.65
N THR A 49 13.23 1.15 -3.55
CA THR A 49 13.70 1.56 -2.21
C THR A 49 14.86 0.68 -1.74
N HIS A 50 14.81 -0.62 -2.06
CA HIS A 50 15.77 -1.63 -1.63
C HIS A 50 16.90 -1.92 -2.63
N GLY A 51 16.84 -1.37 -3.85
CA GLY A 51 17.78 -1.71 -4.92
C GLY A 51 17.70 -3.18 -5.34
N ALA A 52 16.53 -3.80 -5.20
CA ALA A 52 16.25 -5.20 -5.55
C ALA A 52 15.44 -5.30 -6.86
N SER A 53 15.28 -6.51 -7.37
CA SER A 53 14.34 -6.77 -8.46
C SER A 53 12.93 -7.03 -7.92
N LEU A 54 11.90 -6.88 -8.76
CA LEU A 54 10.50 -7.12 -8.35
C LEU A 54 10.27 -8.58 -7.90
N GLU A 55 11.01 -9.52 -8.47
CA GLU A 55 10.91 -10.95 -8.18
C GLU A 55 11.59 -11.34 -6.87
N THR A 56 12.53 -10.51 -6.39
CA THR A 56 13.39 -10.80 -5.23
C THR A 56 13.08 -9.92 -4.02
N VAL A 57 12.29 -8.85 -4.19
CA VAL A 57 11.91 -7.97 -3.09
C VAL A 57 10.92 -8.65 -2.16
N HIS A 58 11.21 -8.58 -0.87
CA HIS A 58 10.27 -8.94 0.19
C HIS A 58 9.62 -7.67 0.73
N PHE A 59 8.32 -7.75 1.00
CA PHE A 59 7.60 -6.65 1.61
C PHE A 59 7.87 -6.61 3.10
N HIS A 60 8.65 -5.61 3.52
CA HIS A 60 9.00 -5.40 4.93
C HIS A 60 7.80 -4.80 5.70
N GLU A 61 7.19 -3.75 5.16
CA GLU A 61 6.15 -2.99 5.88
C GLU A 61 4.71 -3.33 5.44
N VAL A 62 4.56 -3.85 4.22
CA VAL A 62 3.26 -4.11 3.56
C VAL A 62 2.96 -5.59 3.26
N GLY A 63 3.87 -6.51 3.65
CA GLY A 63 3.70 -7.96 3.42
C GLY A 63 2.86 -8.67 4.49
N ALA A 64 2.57 -7.96 5.58
CA ALA A 64 1.76 -8.45 6.69
C ALA A 64 0.31 -8.69 6.27
N ILE A 65 -0.37 -9.58 6.99
CA ILE A 65 -1.78 -9.91 6.74
C ILE A 65 -2.66 -8.66 6.79
N ASP A 66 -2.41 -7.75 7.73
CA ASP A 66 -3.17 -6.50 7.88
C ASP A 66 -3.17 -5.68 6.58
N SER A 67 -2.00 -5.52 5.94
CA SER A 67 -1.89 -4.78 4.68
C SER A 67 -2.58 -5.48 3.52
N ILE A 68 -2.59 -6.82 3.50
CA ILE A 68 -3.36 -7.57 2.51
C ILE A 68 -4.86 -7.35 2.69
N VAL A 69 -5.33 -7.42 3.93
CA VAL A 69 -6.74 -7.17 4.25
C VAL A 69 -7.13 -5.73 3.93
N ASP A 70 -6.29 -4.74 4.24
CA ASP A 70 -6.54 -3.32 3.95
C ASP A 70 -6.74 -3.09 2.44
N ILE A 71 -5.82 -3.59 1.61
CA ILE A 71 -5.84 -3.39 0.16
C ILE A 71 -6.99 -4.16 -0.47
N VAL A 72 -7.04 -5.48 -0.25
CA VAL A 72 -8.04 -6.35 -0.89
C VAL A 72 -9.44 -5.99 -0.40
N GLY A 73 -9.62 -5.74 0.90
CA GLY A 73 -10.90 -5.34 1.47
C GLY A 73 -11.41 -4.02 0.90
N THR A 74 -10.54 -3.03 0.73
CA THR A 74 -10.90 -1.75 0.10
C THR A 74 -11.33 -1.94 -1.34
N ILE A 75 -10.58 -2.74 -2.11
CA ILE A 75 -10.89 -3.00 -3.53
C ILE A 75 -12.20 -3.78 -3.68
N VAL A 76 -12.43 -4.80 -2.85
CA VAL A 76 -13.70 -5.56 -2.82
C VAL A 76 -14.86 -4.62 -2.51
N ALA A 77 -14.71 -3.73 -1.53
CA ALA A 77 -15.75 -2.74 -1.23
C ALA A 77 -16.06 -1.88 -2.45
N LEU A 78 -15.03 -1.30 -3.08
CA LEU A 78 -15.20 -0.43 -4.26
C LEU A 78 -15.82 -1.17 -5.44
N VAL A 79 -15.31 -2.35 -5.78
CA VAL A 79 -15.69 -3.07 -7.00
C VAL A 79 -16.94 -3.92 -6.79
N ASP A 80 -16.96 -4.78 -5.78
CA ASP A 80 -18.01 -5.80 -5.63
C ASP A 80 -19.21 -5.27 -4.84
N CYS A 81 -18.98 -4.43 -3.81
CA CYS A 81 -20.07 -3.87 -3.02
C CYS A 81 -20.69 -2.61 -3.65
N TYR A 82 -19.88 -1.72 -4.21
CA TYR A 82 -20.34 -0.43 -4.74
C TYR A 82 -20.30 -0.32 -6.27
N SER A 83 -19.77 -1.31 -7.00
CA SER A 83 -19.71 -1.30 -8.48
C SER A 83 -19.01 -0.05 -9.05
N CYS A 84 -17.99 0.46 -8.36
CA CYS A 84 -17.27 1.65 -8.78
C CYS A 84 -16.53 1.41 -10.11
N GLY A 85 -16.81 2.26 -11.10
CA GLY A 85 -16.13 2.23 -12.40
C GLY A 85 -14.71 2.80 -12.34
N SER A 86 -14.51 3.81 -11.51
CA SER A 86 -13.25 4.54 -11.33
C SER A 86 -13.22 5.23 -9.97
N VAL A 87 -12.03 5.55 -9.47
CA VAL A 87 -11.81 6.33 -8.24
C VAL A 87 -10.97 7.56 -8.57
N SER A 88 -11.29 8.69 -7.96
CA SER A 88 -10.51 9.93 -8.04
C SER A 88 -10.45 10.59 -6.68
N CYS A 89 -9.32 11.23 -6.36
CA CYS A 89 -9.14 11.99 -5.13
C CYS A 89 -8.58 13.39 -5.42
N SER A 90 -8.68 14.29 -4.43
CA SER A 90 -7.97 15.56 -4.44
C SER A 90 -6.46 15.34 -4.24
N ALA A 91 -5.66 16.40 -4.37
CA ALA A 91 -4.24 16.35 -4.05
C ALA A 91 -3.98 15.75 -2.66
N LEU A 92 -3.00 14.84 -2.58
CA LEU A 92 -2.73 14.03 -1.38
C LEU A 92 -2.02 14.87 -0.30
N PRO A 93 -2.50 14.88 0.96
CA PRO A 93 -1.88 15.65 2.02
C PRO A 93 -0.58 15.02 2.51
N LEU A 94 0.52 15.78 2.47
CA LEU A 94 1.80 15.32 3.00
C LEU A 94 1.84 15.45 4.53
N GLY A 95 2.25 14.36 5.19
CA GLY A 95 2.60 14.35 6.61
C GLY A 95 3.94 15.02 6.90
N ASN A 96 4.36 14.99 8.17
CA ASN A 96 5.66 15.50 8.60
C ASN A 96 6.21 14.73 9.80
N GLY A 97 7.48 14.96 10.12
CA GLY A 97 8.16 14.33 11.26
C GLY A 97 8.85 13.03 10.88
N THR A 98 8.84 12.07 11.81
CA THR A 98 9.50 10.77 11.65
C THR A 98 8.58 9.64 12.11
N VAL A 99 8.78 8.45 11.54
CA VAL A 99 8.05 7.22 11.88
C VAL A 99 9.02 6.09 12.17
N TRP A 100 8.69 5.24 13.14
CA TRP A 100 9.49 4.05 13.45
C TRP A 100 9.03 2.89 12.58
N THR A 101 9.98 2.28 11.87
CA THR A 101 9.75 1.19 10.91
C THR A 101 10.71 0.03 11.16
N GLN A 102 10.60 -1.04 10.36
CA GLN A 102 11.61 -2.12 10.34
C GLN A 102 12.99 -1.63 9.88
N HIS A 103 13.05 -0.49 9.19
CA HIS A 103 14.27 0.19 8.77
C HIS A 103 14.78 1.21 9.81
N GLY A 104 14.19 1.21 11.01
CA GLY A 104 14.46 2.19 12.06
C GLY A 104 13.66 3.47 11.88
N LEU A 105 14.20 4.59 12.37
CA LEU A 105 13.55 5.89 12.32
C LEU A 105 13.70 6.51 10.91
N LEU A 106 12.59 6.65 10.20
CA LEU A 106 12.54 7.25 8.86
C LEU A 106 11.87 8.63 8.88
N PRO A 107 12.24 9.54 7.95
CA PRO A 107 11.46 10.76 7.74
C PRO A 107 10.07 10.41 7.19
N VAL A 108 9.11 11.30 7.40
CA VAL A 108 7.79 11.25 6.76
C VAL A 108 7.80 12.18 5.54
N PRO A 109 7.39 11.73 4.34
CA PRO A 109 6.94 10.36 4.01
C PRO A 109 8.06 9.32 4.05
N ALA A 110 7.72 8.07 4.41
CA ALA A 110 8.64 6.95 4.32
C ALA A 110 9.05 6.68 2.86
N PHE A 111 10.16 5.96 2.63
CA PHE A 111 10.76 5.84 1.30
C PHE A 111 9.84 5.19 0.26
N ALA A 112 9.15 4.10 0.58
CA ALA A 112 8.21 3.45 -0.34
C ALA A 112 7.04 4.40 -0.67
N THR A 113 6.47 5.07 0.32
CA THR A 113 5.44 6.11 0.12
C THR A 113 5.93 7.23 -0.79
N LEU A 114 7.17 7.71 -0.58
CA LEU A 114 7.76 8.76 -1.42
C LEU A 114 7.94 8.30 -2.87
N GLN A 115 8.31 7.03 -3.10
CA GLN A 115 8.37 6.49 -4.47
C GLN A 115 7.00 6.48 -5.13
N LEU A 116 5.96 6.06 -4.42
CA LEU A 116 4.58 5.98 -4.94
C LEU A 116 4.00 7.36 -5.25
N LEU A 117 4.30 8.36 -4.43
CA LEU A 117 3.83 9.73 -4.62
C LEU A 117 4.53 10.48 -5.77
N THR A 118 5.52 9.86 -6.43
CA THR A 118 6.19 10.49 -7.58
C THR A 118 5.17 10.77 -8.67
N ASP A 119 5.16 12.00 -9.19
CA ASP A 119 4.21 12.50 -10.20
C ASP A 119 2.73 12.57 -9.77
N MET A 120 2.42 12.33 -8.48
CA MET A 120 1.07 12.55 -7.94
C MET A 120 0.88 13.99 -7.46
N PRO A 121 -0.30 14.61 -7.66
CA PRO A 121 -0.60 15.89 -7.05
C PRO A 121 -0.59 15.78 -5.51
N CYS A 122 0.29 16.54 -4.86
CA CYS A 122 0.37 16.61 -3.40
C CYS A 122 0.05 18.02 -2.89
N CYS A 123 -0.48 18.10 -1.67
CA CYS A 123 -0.70 19.33 -0.95
C CYS A 123 -0.06 19.29 0.44
N THR A 124 0.08 20.45 1.07
CA THR A 124 0.47 20.50 2.48
C THR A 124 -0.63 19.87 3.32
N GLY A 125 -0.24 19.06 4.31
CA GLY A 125 -1.18 18.54 5.31
C GLY A 125 -1.98 19.65 6.03
N PRO A 126 -3.06 19.28 6.72
CA PRO A 126 -3.97 20.24 7.35
C PRO A 126 -3.22 21.17 8.32
N ILE A 127 -3.47 22.48 8.16
CA ILE A 127 -3.00 23.52 9.08
C ILE A 127 -3.90 23.48 10.31
N ALA A 128 -3.57 22.63 11.27
CA ALA A 128 -4.26 22.54 12.55
C ALA A 128 -3.50 23.31 13.64
N ALA A 129 -4.23 23.77 14.67
CA ALA A 129 -3.63 24.41 15.85
C ALA A 129 -2.61 23.50 16.56
N THR A 130 -2.78 22.18 16.41
CA THR A 130 -1.81 21.15 16.77
C THR A 130 -1.31 20.48 15.50
N PRO A 131 0.00 20.51 15.20
CA PRO A 131 0.55 19.80 14.04
C PRO A 131 0.23 18.30 14.13
N ILE A 132 -0.27 17.71 13.05
CA ILE A 132 -0.33 16.26 12.92
C ILE A 132 1.06 15.79 12.52
N THR A 133 1.69 14.98 13.37
CA THR A 133 2.99 14.37 13.12
C THR A 133 2.79 12.89 12.79
N GLY A 134 3.47 12.41 11.74
CA GLY A 134 3.34 11.05 11.23
C GLY A 134 2.81 11.02 9.80
N GLU A 135 2.62 9.80 9.29
CA GLU A 135 2.08 9.57 7.95
C GLU A 135 0.59 9.92 7.88
N LEU A 136 0.23 10.80 6.93
CA LEU A 136 -1.16 11.04 6.54
C LEU A 136 -1.58 10.17 5.35
N VAL A 137 -0.58 9.73 4.57
CA VAL A 137 -0.71 8.80 3.47
C VAL A 137 0.34 7.72 3.70
N THR A 138 -0.11 6.48 3.82
CA THR A 138 0.72 5.28 3.96
C THR A 138 1.01 4.68 2.58
N PRO A 139 1.98 3.77 2.43
CA PRO A 139 2.24 3.15 1.13
C PRO A 139 1.01 2.41 0.58
N THR A 140 0.22 1.75 1.45
CA THR A 140 -1.01 1.06 1.06
C THR A 140 -2.11 1.97 0.52
N ALA A 141 -2.15 3.24 0.94
CA ALA A 141 -3.13 4.22 0.47
C ALA A 141 -2.65 4.99 -0.76
N ALA A 142 -1.33 5.07 -0.97
CA ALA A 142 -0.73 5.73 -2.14
C ALA A 142 -0.75 4.84 -3.39
N ALA A 143 -0.74 3.52 -3.22
CA ALA A 143 -0.79 2.54 -4.31
C ALA A 143 -2.23 2.26 -4.76
#